data_AF-A0A349Z6B7-F1
#
_entry.id   AF-A0A349Z6B7-F1
#
_cell.length_a   1.000
_cell.length_b   1.000
_cell.length_c   1.000
_cell.angle_alpha   90.00
_cell.angle_beta   90.00
_cell.angle_gamma   90.00
#
_symmetry.space_group_name_H-M   'P 1'
#
loop_
_entity.id
_entity.type
_entity.pdbx_description
1 polymer ?
#
loop_
_entity_poly.entity_id
_entity_poly.type
_entity_poly.pdbx_seq_one_letter_code
_entity_poly.pdbx_strand_id
1 'polypeptide(L)' 'MQIEQQLAEIQSKVADTLKLALKKGATQAEASMSKVEGISVSSRLREVENIEFTNDGGLGISVYVGKHKGSASTA' A
#
# COMPACT_ATOMS: atom_id res chain seq x y z
N MET A 1 -12.11 15.71 1.00
CA MET A 1 -10.79 16.36 0.90
C MET A 1 -9.61 15.44 1.21
N GLN A 2 -9.39 14.99 2.45
CA GLN A 2 -8.16 14.24 2.80
C GLN A 2 -8.10 12.83 2.15
N ILE A 3 -9.20 12.08 2.18
CA ILE A 3 -9.31 10.75 1.55
C ILE A 3 -9.17 10.81 0.02
N GLU A 4 -9.71 11.85 -0.62
CA GLU A 4 -9.63 12.03 -2.08
C GLU A 4 -8.20 12.32 -2.55
N GLN A 5 -7.45 13.11 -1.77
CA GLN A 5 -6.02 13.34 -2.03
C GLN A 5 -5.21 12.06 -1.86
N GLN A 6 -5.50 11.27 -0.82
CA GLN A 6 -4.83 9.98 -0.60
C GLN A 6 -5.12 8.98 -1.72
N LEU A 7 -6.37 8.88 -2.17
CA LEU A 7 -6.74 8.03 -3.31
C LEU A 7 -6.00 8.45 -4.58
N ALA A 8 -5.93 9.75 -4.88
CA ALA A 8 -5.21 10.26 -6.04
C ALA A 8 -3.70 9.94 -5.96
N GLU A 9 -3.09 10.08 -4.78
CA GLU A 9 -1.68 9.74 -4.57
C GLU A 9 -1.43 8.24 -4.76
N ILE A 10 -2.27 7.38 -4.17
CA ILE A 10 -2.19 5.92 -4.31
C ILE A 10 -2.31 5.52 -5.77
N GLN A 11 -3.28 6.08 -6.50
CA GLN A 11 -3.45 5.81 -7.93
C GLN A 11 -2.22 6.21 -8.75
N SER A 12 -1.64 7.39 -8.47
CA SER A 12 -0.42 7.84 -9.14
C SER A 12 0.75 6.89 -8.87
N LYS A 13 0.98 6.53 -7.61
CA LYS A 13 2.07 5.63 -7.21
C LYS A 13 1.94 4.26 -7.85
N VAL A 14 0.74 3.68 -7.87
CA VAL A 14 0.48 2.39 -8.54
C VAL A 14 0.73 2.51 -10.05
N ALA A 15 0.22 3.55 -10.70
CA ALA A 15 0.43 3.78 -12.13
C ALA A 15 1.91 3.95 -12.49
N ASP A 16 2.67 4.70 -11.68
CA ASP A 16 4.10 4.92 -11.89
C ASP A 16 4.90 3.63 -11.68
N THR A 17 4.55 2.82 -10.68
CA THR A 17 5.19 1.53 -10.42
C THR A 17 4.98 0.58 -11.60
N LEU A 18 3.76 0.50 -12.14
CA LEU A 18 3.46 -0.32 -13.32
C LEU A 18 4.22 0.16 -14.55
N LYS A 19 4.26 1.48 -14.82
CA LYS A 19 5.04 2.06 -15.92
C LYS A 19 6.53 1.77 -15.78
N LEU A 20 7.07 1.86 -14.56
CA LEU A 20 8.47 1.57 -14.27
C LEU A 20 8.80 0.10 -14.55
N ALA A 21 7.94 -0.83 -14.12
CA ALA A 21 8.12 -2.26 -14.35
C ALA A 21 8.16 -2.59 -15.85
N LEU A 22 7.21 -2.06 -16.63
CA LEU A 22 7.20 -2.23 -18.09
C LEU A 22 8.45 -1.62 -18.73
N LYS A 23 8.85 -0.41 -18.33
CA LYS A 23 10.07 0.26 -18.82
C LYS A 23 11.35 -0.53 -18.50
N LYS A 24 11.35 -1.29 -17.40
CA LYS A 24 12.47 -2.13 -16.96
C LYS A 24 12.49 -3.52 -17.60
N GLY A 25 11.53 -3.85 -18.46
CA GLY A 25 11.52 -5.10 -19.24
C GLY A 25 10.54 -6.17 -18.75
N ALA A 26 9.62 -5.84 -17.84
CA ALA A 26 8.52 -6.74 -17.53
C ALA A 26 7.58 -6.90 -18.74
N THR A 27 7.18 -8.13 -19.05
CA THR A 27 6.15 -8.43 -20.05
C THR A 27 4.76 -8.04 -19.54
N GLN A 28 4.51 -8.29 -18.26
CA GLN A 28 3.28 -7.89 -17.56
C GLN A 28 3.63 -7.50 -16.11
N ALA A 29 2.81 -6.66 -15.50
CA ALA A 29 2.98 -6.25 -14.12
C ALA A 29 1.62 -5.99 -13.46
N GLU A 30 1.51 -6.33 -12.18
CA GLU A 30 0.36 -6.11 -11.31
C GLU A 30 0.86 -5.45 -10.02
N ALA A 31 0.25 -4.36 -9.59
CA ALA A 31 0.63 -3.66 -8.37
C ALA A 31 -0.61 -3.38 -7.52
N SER A 32 -0.45 -3.53 -6.20
CA SER A 32 -1.48 -3.24 -5.21
C SER A 32 -0.89 -2.35 -4.13
N MET A 33 -1.66 -1.36 -3.68
CA MET A 33 -1.27 -0.49 -2.59
C MET A 33 -2.43 -0.34 -1.62
N SER A 34 -2.13 -0.44 -0.32
CA SER A 34 -3.10 -0.26 0.76
C SER A 34 -2.66 0.88 1.66
N LYS A 35 -3.65 1.58 2.22
CA LYS A 35 -3.45 2.58 3.27
C LYS A 35 -4.53 2.38 4.33
N VAL A 36 -4.13 2.26 5.59
CA VAL A 36 -5.02 2.04 6.72
C VAL A 36 -4.68 3.08 7.79
N GLU A 37 -5.66 3.88 8.16
CA GLU A 37 -5.54 4.84 9.25
C GLU A 37 -6.68 4.62 10.24
N GLY A 38 -6.35 4.62 11.54
CA GLY A 38 -7.32 4.31 12.58
C GLY A 38 -6.83 4.64 13.98
N ILE A 39 -7.76 4.60 14.93
CA ILE A 39 -7.49 4.82 16.35
C ILE A 39 -8.10 3.64 17.11
N SER A 40 -7.30 3.00 17.95
CA SER A 40 -7.73 1.93 18.86
C SER A 40 -7.60 2.42 20.30
N VAL A 41 -8.68 2.31 21.08
CA VAL A 41 -8.70 2.74 22.48
C VAL A 41 -9.12 1.56 23.36
N SER A 42 -8.36 1.31 24.43
CA SER A 42 -8.66 0.29 25.43
C SER A 42 -8.76 0.90 26.82
N SER A 43 -9.66 0.37 27.64
CA SER A 43 -9.85 0.79 29.02
C SER A 43 -10.08 -0.40 29.94
N ARG A 44 -9.70 -0.23 31.21
CA ARG A 44 -9.89 -1.22 32.28
C ARG A 44 -10.20 -0.51 33.58
N LEU A 45 -11.12 -1.07 34.36
CA LEU A 45 -11.59 -0.46 35.61
C LEU A 45 -12.08 1.00 35.45
N ARG A 46 -12.63 1.33 34.28
CA ARG A 46 -13.10 2.68 33.89
C ARG A 46 -11.98 3.71 33.70
N GLU A 47 -10.73 3.28 33.62
CA GLU A 47 -9.60 4.12 33.25
C GLU A 47 -9.08 3.74 31.86
N VAL A 48 -8.67 4.74 31.09
CA VAL A 48 -8.05 4.51 29.77
C VAL A 48 -6.67 3.90 29.99
N GLU A 49 -6.42 2.77 29.33
CA GLU A 49 -5.12 2.10 29.38
C GLU A 49 -4.27 2.48 28.17
N ASN A 50 -4.76 2.19 26.96
CA ASN A 50 -4.01 2.46 25.74
C ASN A 50 -4.83 3.26 24.72
N ILE A 51 -4.14 4.16 24.03
CA ILE A 51 -4.61 4.83 22.83
C ILE A 51 -3.54 4.58 21.75
N GLU A 52 -3.89 3.82 20.73
CA GLU A 52 -3.01 3.49 19.61
C GLU A 52 -3.51 4.18 18.34
N PHE A 53 -2.58 4.82 17.63
CA PHE A 53 -2.83 5.43 16.32
C PHE A 53 -2.21 4.54 15.25
N THR A 54 -3.03 3.90 14.44
CA THR A 54 -2.57 3.11 13.30
C THR A 54 -2.45 4.02 12.09
N ASN A 55 -1.27 4.04 11.46
CA ASN A 55 -1.06 4.68 10.17
C ASN A 55 -0.18 3.79 9.30
N ASP A 56 -0.79 2.73 8.78
CA ASP A 56 -0.09 1.71 8.02
C ASP A 56 -0.32 1.89 6.53
N GLY A 57 0.63 1.42 5.74
CA GLY A 57 0.55 1.43 4.29
C GLY A 57 1.53 0.43 3.71
N GLY A 58 1.23 -0.05 2.51
CA GLY A 58 2.13 -0.96 1.83
C GLY A 58 1.89 -0.97 0.34
N LEU A 59 2.97 -1.16 -0.42
CA LEU A 59 2.96 -1.33 -1.87
C LEU A 59 3.53 -2.70 -2.20
N GLY A 60 2.75 -3.53 -2.87
CA GLY A 60 3.17 -4.80 -3.45
C GLY A 60 3.17 -4.73 -4.97
N ILE A 61 4.14 -5.38 -5.59
CA ILE A 61 4.18 -5.57 -7.05
C ILE A 61 4.54 -7.01 -7.40
N SER A 62 3.86 -7.55 -8.40
CA SER A 62 4.24 -8.76 -9.12
C SER A 62 4.58 -8.40 -10.56
N VAL A 63 5.76 -8.81 -11.01
CA VAL A 63 6.20 -8.66 -12.41
C VAL A 63 6.33 -10.03 -13.06
N TYR A 64 6.05 -10.07 -14.36
CA TYR A 64 6.17 -11.26 -15.17
C TYR A 64 7.09 -10.97 -16.35
N VAL A 65 8.06 -11.87 -16.58
CA VAL A 65 8.95 -11.84 -17.75
C VAL A 65 8.78 -13.18 -18.47
N GLY A 66 8.05 -13.18 -19.60
CA GLY A 66 7.64 -14.41 -20.27
C GLY A 66 6.81 -15.31 -19.37
N LYS A 67 7.38 -16.43 -18.91
CA LYS A 67 6.74 -17.39 -17.99
C LYS A 67 7.28 -17.34 -16.56
N HIS A 68 8.13 -16.36 -16.24
CA HIS A 68 8.72 -16.22 -14.90
C HIS A 68 8.01 -15.10 -14.13
N LYS A 69 7.72 -15.34 -12.85
CA LYS A 69 7.10 -14.37 -11.94
C LYS A 69 8.08 -13.97 -10.85
N GLY A 70 8.14 -12.68 -10.52
CA GLY A 70 8.82 -12.16 -9.34
C GLY A 70 7.93 -11.18 -8.59
N SER A 71 7.94 -11.25 -7.27
CA SER A 71 7.14 -10.38 -6.40
C SER A 71 8.02 -9.65 -5.40
N ALA A 72 7.69 -8.38 -5.13
CA ALA A 72 8.35 -7.58 -4.11
C ALA A 72 7.32 -6.68 -3.41
N SER A 73 7.59 -6.32 -2.16
CA SER A 73 6.74 -5.44 -1.38
C SER A 73 7.55 -4.53 -0.46
N THR A 74 7.00 -3.34 -0.17
CA THR A 74 7.49 -2.41 0.85
C THR A 74 6.33 -1.97 1.72
N ALA A 75 6.60 -1.81 3.02
CA ALA A 75 5.76 -1.02 3.93
C ALA A 75 6.13 0.47 3.80
#